data_AF-M3AP70-F1
#
_entry.id   AF-M3AP70-F1
#
_cell.length_a   1.000
_cell.length_b   1.000
_cell.length_c   1.000
_cell.angle_alpha   90.00
_cell.angle_beta   90.00
_cell.angle_gamma   90.00
#
_symmetry.space_group_name_H-M   'P 1'
#
loop_
_entity.id
_entity.type
_entity.pdbx_description
1 polymer ?
#
loop_
_entity_poly.entity_id
_entity_poly.type
_entity_poly.pdbx_seq_one_letter_code
_entity_poly.pdbx_strand_id
1 'polypeptide(L)'
;MITECQRIGKPILLSMGGPSSTSNFTSATQATEFASTLWSLFGADLTNTTTLPIRPFGPDVILDGFDIDSENEMPDHYATFASALREKFSENPTPSTKQFYLSGSPHCPLPDKSLPLDAMLQFDWVWPRFYNAMQCNLNSEAFLDSLSAWSKQLGTNGPRLFPGIAVSNLSASGNVPGSELEGYIAKINLTDVGNFGGLMLWDGSFALARDEEGEDFLGYAKRALVNLVSGWSEGLGIF
;
A
#
# COMPACT_ATOMS: atom_id res chain seq x y z
N MET A 1 4.21 19.54 -6.28
CA MET A 1 4.17 18.84 -4.98
C MET A 1 4.80 17.45 -5.06
N ILE A 2 4.47 16.63 -6.07
CA ILE A 2 5.08 15.29 -6.28
C ILE A 2 6.62 15.32 -6.20
N THR A 3 7.25 16.16 -7.02
CA THR A 3 8.71 16.29 -7.07
C THR A 3 9.33 16.77 -5.76
N GLU A 4 8.61 17.58 -4.98
CA GLU A 4 9.08 18.05 -3.68
C GLU A 4 9.05 16.91 -2.64
N CYS A 5 8.00 16.09 -2.63
CA CYS A 5 7.94 14.87 -1.81
C CYS A 5 9.09 13.90 -2.18
N GLN A 6 9.33 13.70 -3.48
CA GLN A 6 10.41 12.85 -3.97
C GLN A 6 11.80 13.38 -3.53
N ARG A 7 12.00 14.70 -3.57
CA ARG A 7 13.27 15.35 -3.13
C ARG A 7 13.58 15.11 -1.65
N ILE A 8 12.57 14.92 -0.81
CA ILE A 8 12.72 14.56 0.60
C ILE A 8 12.62 13.05 0.86
N GLY A 9 12.75 12.24 -0.20
CA GLY A 9 12.82 10.78 -0.12
C GLY A 9 11.48 10.09 0.13
N LYS A 10 10.36 10.71 -0.21
CA LYS A 10 9.03 10.09 -0.10
C LYS A 10 8.57 9.59 -1.47
N PRO A 11 8.39 8.27 -1.67
CA PRO A 11 7.86 7.74 -2.91
C PRO A 11 6.39 8.13 -3.08
N ILE A 12 6.00 8.46 -4.30
CA ILE A 12 4.64 8.81 -4.70
C ILE A 12 4.17 7.80 -5.74
N LEU A 13 3.17 7.01 -5.36
CA LEU A 13 2.53 6.02 -6.21
C LEU A 13 1.19 6.55 -6.71
N LEU A 14 0.80 6.20 -7.93
CA LEU A 14 -0.57 6.40 -8.41
C LEU A 14 -1.42 5.18 -8.04
N SER A 15 -2.44 5.38 -7.23
CA SER A 15 -3.42 4.33 -6.92
C SER A 15 -4.50 4.23 -7.99
N MET A 16 -4.89 3.00 -8.30
CA MET A 16 -5.90 2.67 -9.30
C MET A 16 -6.99 1.80 -8.68
N GLY A 17 -8.24 2.17 -8.97
CA GLY A 17 -9.41 1.53 -8.42
C GLY A 17 -10.10 2.44 -7.42
N GLY A 18 -10.22 1.99 -6.18
CA GLY A 18 -10.99 2.63 -5.13
C GLY A 18 -12.47 2.26 -5.15
N PRO A 19 -13.26 2.72 -4.16
CA PRO A 19 -14.58 2.16 -3.85
C PRO A 19 -15.66 2.44 -4.89
N SER A 20 -15.42 3.39 -5.80
CA SER A 20 -16.36 3.75 -6.88
C SER A 20 -15.91 3.25 -8.26
N SER A 21 -14.79 2.54 -8.35
CA SER A 21 -14.30 2.04 -9.62
C SER A 21 -15.08 0.82 -10.09
N THR A 22 -15.56 0.87 -11.33
CA THR A 22 -16.14 -0.26 -12.05
C THR A 22 -15.18 -0.82 -13.11
N SER A 23 -13.95 -0.31 -13.17
CA SER A 23 -12.96 -0.72 -14.15
C SER A 23 -12.42 -2.12 -13.84
N ASN A 24 -12.30 -2.94 -14.88
CA ASN A 24 -11.71 -4.26 -14.81
C ASN A 24 -11.06 -4.63 -16.15
N PHE A 25 -10.15 -5.59 -16.13
CA PHE A 25 -9.58 -6.19 -17.33
C PHE A 25 -10.47 -7.29 -17.88
N THR A 26 -10.66 -7.29 -19.21
CA THR A 26 -11.41 -8.33 -19.93
C THR A 26 -10.49 -9.33 -20.63
N SER A 27 -9.19 -9.06 -20.68
CA SER A 27 -8.17 -9.95 -21.23
C SER A 27 -6.78 -9.63 -20.71
N ALA A 28 -5.87 -10.61 -20.80
CA ALA A 28 -4.46 -10.44 -20.53
C ALA A 28 -3.82 -9.38 -21.45
N THR A 29 -4.22 -9.32 -22.73
CA THR A 29 -3.74 -8.30 -23.68
C THR A 29 -4.09 -6.89 -23.20
N GLN A 30 -5.34 -6.68 -22.78
CA GLN A 30 -5.78 -5.38 -22.27
C GLN A 30 -5.01 -4.97 -21.01
N ALA A 31 -4.73 -5.92 -20.12
CA ALA A 31 -3.90 -5.67 -18.93
C ALA A 31 -2.49 -5.20 -19.32
N THR A 32 -1.82 -5.88 -20.25
CA THR A 32 -0.48 -5.52 -20.73
C THR A 32 -0.46 -4.16 -21.45
N GLU A 33 -1.45 -3.87 -22.28
CA GLU A 33 -1.59 -2.58 -22.96
C GLU A 33 -1.82 -1.43 -21.98
N PHE A 34 -2.61 -1.68 -20.92
CA PHE A 34 -2.86 -0.68 -19.89
C PHE A 34 -1.60 -0.37 -19.07
N ALA A 35 -0.79 -1.39 -18.75
CA ALA A 35 0.53 -1.17 -18.11
C ALA A 35 1.43 -0.24 -18.95
N SER A 36 1.45 -0.44 -20.27
CA SER A 36 2.20 0.42 -21.20
C SER A 36 1.64 1.84 -21.25
N THR A 37 0.32 1.99 -21.18
CA THR A 37 -0.37 3.28 -21.13
C THR A 37 0.01 4.06 -19.88
N LEU A 38 -0.04 3.43 -18.70
CA LEU A 38 0.38 4.03 -17.44
C LEU A 38 1.85 4.44 -17.45
N TRP A 39 2.71 3.57 -17.98
CA TRP A 39 4.13 3.86 -18.09
C TRP A 39 4.42 5.08 -18.96
N SER A 40 3.70 5.22 -20.08
CA SER A 40 3.83 6.35 -21.00
C SER A 40 3.25 7.67 -20.47
N LEU A 41 2.25 7.61 -19.59
CA LEU A 41 1.57 8.79 -19.02
C LEU A 41 2.17 9.26 -17.70
N PHE A 42 2.66 8.34 -16.86
CA PHE A 42 3.06 8.60 -15.48
C PHE A 42 4.45 8.07 -15.13
N GLY A 43 4.93 7.08 -15.89
CA GLY A 43 6.23 6.44 -15.70
C GLY A 43 7.36 7.13 -16.46
N ALA A 44 8.47 6.41 -16.67
CA ALA A 44 9.70 6.97 -17.22
C ALA A 44 9.81 6.91 -18.75
N ASP A 45 8.77 6.48 -19.47
CA ASP A 45 8.74 6.65 -20.92
C ASP A 45 8.44 8.11 -21.28
N LEU A 46 9.52 8.86 -21.48
CA LEU A 46 9.50 10.25 -21.97
C LEU A 46 9.69 10.34 -23.48
N THR A 47 9.84 9.20 -24.17
CA THR A 47 10.12 9.15 -25.62
C THR A 47 8.85 9.09 -26.46
N ASN A 48 7.73 8.69 -25.85
CA ASN A 48 6.43 8.63 -26.49
C ASN A 48 5.87 10.04 -26.77
N THR A 49 6.06 10.51 -28.00
CA THR A 49 5.61 11.85 -28.44
C THR A 49 4.09 12.02 -28.46
N THR A 50 3.32 10.93 -28.44
CA THR A 50 1.86 10.97 -28.40
C THR A 50 1.35 11.25 -26.99
N THR A 51 1.96 10.63 -25.96
CA THR A 51 1.53 10.80 -24.57
C THR A 51 2.22 11.97 -23.88
N LEU A 52 3.45 12.33 -24.26
CA LEU A 52 4.24 13.39 -23.63
C LEU A 52 3.46 14.72 -23.45
N PRO A 53 2.68 15.22 -24.44
CA PRO A 53 1.93 16.47 -24.29
C PRO A 53 0.71 16.38 -23.36
N ILE A 54 0.24 15.18 -23.04
CA ILE A 54 -0.98 14.93 -22.25
C ILE A 54 -0.69 14.29 -20.88
N ARG A 55 0.58 14.24 -20.47
CA ARG A 55 0.97 13.71 -19.15
C ARG A 55 0.32 14.55 -18.03
N PRO A 56 -0.54 13.96 -17.18
CA PRO A 56 -1.37 14.74 -16.26
C PRO A 56 -0.61 15.56 -15.22
N PHE A 57 0.59 15.11 -14.83
CA PHE A 57 1.42 15.80 -13.84
C PHE A 57 2.52 16.66 -14.46
N GLY A 58 2.48 16.86 -15.77
CA GLY A 58 3.50 17.58 -16.53
C GLY A 58 4.46 16.62 -17.24
N PRO A 59 5.20 17.14 -18.25
CA PRO A 59 6.01 16.32 -19.15
C PRO A 59 7.18 15.63 -18.45
N ASP A 60 7.75 16.26 -17.42
CA ASP A 60 8.96 15.79 -16.74
C ASP A 60 8.70 15.08 -15.40
N VAL A 61 7.44 14.95 -14.98
CA VAL A 61 7.10 14.31 -13.70
C VAL A 61 6.99 12.80 -13.89
N ILE A 62 7.85 12.06 -13.20
CA ILE A 62 7.90 10.59 -13.17
C ILE A 62 7.53 10.11 -11.78
N LEU A 63 6.43 9.36 -11.66
CA LEU A 63 6.02 8.75 -10.39
C LEU A 63 6.98 7.66 -9.94
N ASP A 64 6.89 7.26 -8.67
CA ASP A 64 7.72 6.19 -8.11
C ASP A 64 7.06 4.81 -8.23
N GLY A 65 5.85 4.72 -8.77
CA GLY A 65 5.19 3.43 -8.92
C GLY A 65 3.68 3.51 -9.02
N PHE A 66 3.05 2.36 -8.84
CA PHE A 66 1.61 2.18 -8.95
C PHE A 66 1.07 1.34 -7.79
N ASP A 67 -0.09 1.74 -7.28
CA ASP A 67 -0.84 1.03 -6.26
C ASP A 67 -2.12 0.45 -6.88
N ILE A 68 -2.47 -0.78 -6.51
CA ILE A 68 -3.67 -1.47 -7.00
C ILE A 68 -4.66 -1.61 -5.85
N ASP A 69 -5.67 -0.76 -5.85
CA ASP A 69 -6.80 -0.74 -4.92
C ASP A 69 -8.06 -1.25 -5.62
N SER A 70 -8.00 -2.50 -6.09
CA SER A 70 -9.15 -3.17 -6.70
C SER A 70 -10.13 -3.61 -5.62
N GLU A 71 -11.40 -3.19 -5.72
CA GLU A 71 -12.42 -3.41 -4.69
C GLU A 71 -13.71 -4.06 -5.18
N ASN A 72 -13.73 -4.54 -6.43
CA ASN A 72 -14.97 -4.90 -7.14
C ASN A 72 -15.21 -6.41 -7.29
N GLU A 73 -14.45 -7.24 -6.58
CA GLU A 73 -14.50 -8.71 -6.64
C GLU A 73 -14.25 -9.28 -8.05
N MET A 74 -13.52 -8.57 -8.90
CA MET A 74 -13.09 -9.02 -10.22
C MET A 74 -11.57 -9.16 -10.29
N PRO A 75 -10.99 -10.34 -9.95
CA PRO A 75 -9.55 -10.50 -9.78
C PRO A 75 -8.79 -10.80 -11.08
N ASP A 76 -9.51 -10.93 -12.20
CA ASP A 76 -8.94 -11.43 -13.45
C ASP A 76 -7.82 -10.51 -13.99
N HIS A 77 -6.76 -11.14 -14.48
CA HIS A 77 -5.62 -10.51 -15.17
C HIS A 77 -4.75 -9.53 -14.35
N TYR A 78 -5.02 -9.30 -13.07
CA TYR A 78 -4.15 -8.46 -12.22
C TYR A 78 -2.72 -9.01 -12.08
N ALA A 79 -2.53 -10.33 -12.11
CA ALA A 79 -1.18 -10.92 -12.12
C ALA A 79 -0.41 -10.61 -13.41
N THR A 80 -1.08 -10.69 -14.56
CA THR A 80 -0.51 -10.28 -15.86
C THR A 80 -0.18 -8.80 -15.87
N PHE A 81 -1.08 -7.98 -15.34
CA PHE A 81 -0.89 -6.54 -15.22
C PHE A 81 0.33 -6.19 -14.35
N ALA A 82 0.48 -6.85 -13.20
CA ALA A 82 1.64 -6.70 -12.32
C ALA A 82 2.95 -7.08 -13.04
N SER A 83 2.97 -8.20 -13.75
CA SER A 83 4.14 -8.64 -14.52
C SER A 83 4.50 -7.62 -15.61
N ALA A 84 3.52 -7.12 -16.36
CA ALA A 84 3.74 -6.12 -17.40
C ALA A 84 4.30 -4.79 -16.84
N LEU A 85 3.85 -4.35 -15.66
CA LEU A 85 4.43 -3.19 -14.99
C LEU A 85 5.89 -3.44 -14.56
N ARG A 86 6.20 -4.62 -14.03
CA ARG A 86 7.59 -5.00 -13.69
C ARG A 86 8.50 -5.02 -14.90
N GLU A 87 8.02 -5.51 -16.05
CA GLU A 87 8.74 -5.43 -17.32
C GLU A 87 9.04 -3.96 -17.68
N LYS A 88 8.04 -3.07 -17.59
CA LYS A 88 8.25 -1.63 -17.83
C LYS A 88 9.25 -0.98 -16.89
N PHE A 89 9.27 -1.38 -15.62
CA PHE A 89 10.27 -0.88 -14.68
C PHE A 89 11.69 -1.29 -15.06
N SER A 90 11.87 -2.47 -15.66
CA SER A 90 13.16 -2.96 -16.14
C SER A 90 13.65 -2.28 -17.42
N GLU A 91 12.73 -1.73 -18.23
CA GLU A 91 13.05 -0.98 -19.46
C GLU A 91 13.63 0.42 -19.17
N ASN A 92 13.58 0.91 -17.92
CA ASN A 92 13.90 2.29 -17.54
C ASN A 92 15.25 2.76 -18.14
N PRO A 93 15.24 3.65 -19.14
CA PRO A 93 16.44 4.06 -19.87
C PRO A 93 17.24 5.17 -19.16
N THR A 94 16.81 5.62 -17.97
CA THR A 94 17.42 6.79 -17.32
C THR A 94 18.73 6.44 -16.57
N PRO A 95 19.78 7.30 -16.63
CA PRO A 95 21.07 7.06 -15.96
C PRO A 95 21.02 7.00 -14.42
N SER A 96 19.93 7.49 -13.81
CA SER A 96 19.67 7.32 -12.38
C SER A 96 18.87 6.04 -12.17
N THR A 97 19.39 5.13 -11.34
CA THR A 97 18.76 3.88 -10.90
C THR A 97 17.52 4.14 -10.03
N LYS A 98 16.53 4.88 -10.53
CA LYS A 98 15.26 5.12 -9.84
C LYS A 98 14.56 3.77 -9.67
N GLN A 99 14.30 3.41 -8.42
CA GLN A 99 13.49 2.25 -8.08
C GLN A 99 12.02 2.60 -8.28
N PHE A 100 11.29 1.69 -8.91
CA PHE A 100 9.84 1.76 -9.05
C PHE A 100 9.17 0.70 -8.17
N TYR A 101 8.05 1.07 -7.58
CA TYR A 101 7.34 0.24 -6.62
C TYR A 101 5.98 -0.21 -7.16
N LEU A 102 5.59 -1.42 -6.81
CA LEU A 102 4.20 -1.86 -6.87
C LEU A 102 3.66 -2.06 -5.46
N SER A 103 2.41 -1.67 -5.26
CA SER A 103 1.68 -2.00 -4.04
C SER A 103 0.25 -2.45 -4.31
N GLY A 104 -0.40 -2.99 -3.29
CA GLY A 104 -1.80 -3.39 -3.36
C GLY A 104 -2.55 -3.21 -2.05
N SER A 105 -3.84 -2.92 -2.17
CA SER A 105 -4.77 -2.58 -1.07
C SER A 105 -5.89 -3.61 -0.87
N PRO A 106 -5.59 -4.91 -0.64
CA PRO A 106 -6.64 -5.92 -0.47
C PRO A 106 -7.48 -5.64 0.78
N HIS A 107 -8.68 -6.19 0.86
CA HIS A 107 -9.43 -6.26 2.11
C HIS A 107 -8.73 -7.26 3.07
N CYS A 108 -8.92 -7.12 4.39
CA CYS A 108 -8.33 -8.09 5.33
C CYS A 108 -8.84 -9.55 5.26
N PRO A 109 -10.06 -9.87 4.78
CA PRO A 109 -10.48 -11.28 4.66
C PRO A 109 -9.62 -12.05 3.66
N LEU A 110 -9.25 -13.28 4.03
CA LEU A 110 -8.46 -14.18 3.18
C LEU A 110 -9.33 -15.30 2.59
N PRO A 111 -9.18 -15.64 1.30
CA PRO A 111 -8.44 -14.88 0.28
C PRO A 111 -9.16 -13.56 -0.06
N ASP A 112 -8.40 -12.53 -0.45
CA ASP A 112 -9.00 -11.33 -1.03
C ASP A 112 -9.63 -11.67 -2.39
N LYS A 113 -10.82 -11.14 -2.65
CA LYS A 113 -11.61 -11.48 -3.84
C LYS A 113 -11.32 -10.59 -5.06
N SER A 114 -10.67 -9.45 -4.86
CA SER A 114 -10.46 -8.43 -5.88
C SER A 114 -9.02 -8.38 -6.38
N LEU A 115 -8.06 -8.78 -5.53
CA LEU A 115 -6.64 -8.74 -5.79
C LEU A 115 -6.03 -10.12 -5.51
N PRO A 116 -5.68 -10.90 -6.55
CA PRO A 116 -5.25 -12.28 -6.37
C PRO A 116 -3.82 -12.36 -5.81
N LEU A 117 -3.52 -13.46 -5.11
CA LEU A 117 -2.24 -13.67 -4.42
C LEU A 117 -1.03 -13.64 -5.37
N ASP A 118 -1.15 -14.23 -6.56
CA ASP A 118 -0.09 -14.27 -7.56
C ASP A 118 0.26 -12.88 -8.13
N ALA A 119 -0.68 -11.92 -8.11
CA ALA A 119 -0.38 -10.51 -8.33
C ALA A 119 0.38 -9.92 -7.12
N MET A 120 -0.14 -10.13 -5.91
CA MET A 120 0.43 -9.56 -4.68
C MET A 120 1.87 -10.01 -4.41
N LEU A 121 2.23 -11.25 -4.75
CA LEU A 121 3.60 -11.75 -4.60
C LEU A 121 4.62 -11.04 -5.50
N GLN A 122 4.16 -10.26 -6.48
CA GLN A 122 5.00 -9.43 -7.34
C GLN A 122 5.15 -8.00 -6.83
N PHE A 123 4.51 -7.62 -5.73
CA PHE A 123 4.54 -6.26 -5.17
C PHE A 123 5.71 -6.03 -4.23
N ASP A 124 6.05 -4.77 -4.01
CA ASP A 124 6.98 -4.37 -2.96
C ASP A 124 6.25 -4.28 -1.60
N TRP A 125 5.03 -3.76 -1.61
CA TRP A 125 4.23 -3.52 -0.42
C TRP A 125 2.80 -4.06 -0.58
N VAL A 126 2.25 -4.63 0.48
CA VAL A 126 0.83 -5.01 0.53
C VAL A 126 0.27 -4.43 1.82
N TRP A 127 -0.84 -3.71 1.72
CA TRP A 127 -1.53 -3.13 2.88
C TRP A 127 -2.98 -3.61 2.98
N PRO A 128 -3.23 -4.79 3.60
CA PRO A 128 -4.57 -5.26 3.83
C PRO A 128 -5.34 -4.29 4.72
N ARG A 129 -6.56 -3.98 4.31
CA ARG A 129 -7.43 -3.01 4.97
C ARG A 129 -8.10 -3.67 6.17
N PHE A 130 -7.57 -3.40 7.36
CA PHE A 130 -8.11 -3.86 8.65
C PHE A 130 -9.18 -2.89 9.18
N TYR A 131 -10.07 -2.48 8.28
CA TYR A 131 -11.24 -1.65 8.52
C TYR A 131 -12.32 -2.02 7.50
N ASN A 132 -13.59 -1.69 7.78
CA ASN A 132 -14.73 -2.07 6.93
C ASN A 132 -14.88 -3.59 6.69
N ALA A 133 -14.32 -4.42 7.56
CA ALA A 133 -14.41 -5.88 7.52
C ALA A 133 -14.42 -6.42 8.96
N MET A 134 -15.61 -6.44 9.58
CA MET A 134 -15.81 -6.73 11.02
C MET A 134 -15.08 -7.98 11.54
N GLN A 135 -14.93 -9.00 10.69
CA GLN A 135 -14.26 -10.25 11.02
C GLN A 135 -12.75 -10.15 11.20
N CYS A 136 -12.13 -9.05 10.78
CA CYS A 136 -10.69 -8.84 10.92
C CYS A 136 -10.30 -7.38 11.19
N ASN A 137 -11.24 -6.45 11.39
CA ASN A 137 -10.94 -5.06 11.78
C ASN A 137 -9.86 -4.95 12.87
N LEU A 138 -9.10 -3.85 12.89
CA LEU A 138 -8.07 -3.57 13.90
C LEU A 138 -8.58 -3.81 15.34
N ASN A 139 -9.82 -3.41 15.61
CA ASN A 139 -10.46 -3.54 16.92
C ASN A 139 -11.17 -4.88 17.17
N SER A 140 -11.06 -5.84 16.25
CA SER A 140 -11.62 -7.19 16.41
C SER A 140 -10.66 -8.10 17.17
N GLU A 141 -11.21 -9.15 17.80
CA GLU A 141 -10.40 -10.19 18.46
C GLU A 141 -9.53 -10.96 17.47
N ALA A 142 -9.95 -11.04 16.20
CA ALA A 142 -9.26 -11.79 15.14
C ALA A 142 -8.16 -10.98 14.44
N PHE A 143 -7.93 -9.71 14.78
CA PHE A 143 -6.94 -8.86 14.10
C PHE A 143 -5.54 -9.48 14.05
N LEU A 144 -5.01 -9.93 15.20
CA LEU A 144 -3.65 -10.47 15.29
C LEU A 144 -3.51 -11.79 14.52
N ASP A 145 -4.50 -12.67 14.62
CA ASP A 145 -4.53 -13.94 13.89
C ASP A 145 -4.62 -13.70 12.37
N SER A 146 -5.45 -12.75 11.95
CA SER A 146 -5.58 -12.35 10.54
C SER A 146 -4.28 -11.73 10.02
N LEU A 147 -3.62 -10.89 10.81
CA LEU A 147 -2.33 -10.29 10.46
C LEU A 147 -1.23 -11.34 10.28
N SER A 148 -1.15 -12.32 11.19
CA SER A 148 -0.22 -13.44 11.07
C SER A 148 -0.53 -14.30 9.83
N ALA A 149 -1.81 -14.56 9.55
CA ALA A 149 -2.23 -15.28 8.35
C ALA A 149 -1.81 -14.56 7.06
N TRP A 150 -1.95 -13.22 7.01
CA TRP A 150 -1.45 -12.40 5.91
C TRP A 150 0.07 -12.52 5.73
N SER A 151 0.84 -12.42 6.83
CA SER A 151 2.29 -12.58 6.78
C SER A 151 2.69 -13.95 6.23
N LYS A 152 2.03 -15.02 6.70
CA LYS A 152 2.27 -16.38 6.23
C LYS A 152 1.94 -16.54 4.74
N GLN A 153 0.85 -15.95 4.27
CA GLN A 153 0.43 -16.03 2.87
C GLN A 153 1.41 -15.32 1.92
N LEU A 154 1.92 -14.14 2.33
CA LEU A 154 2.87 -13.37 1.53
C LEU A 154 4.30 -13.90 1.63
N GLY A 155 4.64 -14.57 2.73
CA GLY A 155 5.97 -15.10 3.00
C GLY A 155 6.96 -14.04 3.49
N THR A 156 7.94 -14.46 4.28
CA THR A 156 8.93 -13.56 4.89
C THR A 156 9.88 -12.88 3.89
N ASN A 157 10.10 -13.52 2.73
CA ASN A 157 10.87 -12.96 1.61
C ASN A 157 9.98 -12.30 0.54
N GLY A 158 8.67 -12.21 0.79
CA GLY A 158 7.71 -11.60 -0.12
C GLY A 158 7.57 -10.09 0.09
N PRO A 159 6.45 -9.49 -0.36
CA PRO A 159 6.18 -8.07 -0.13
C PRO A 159 6.17 -7.76 1.37
N ARG A 160 6.56 -6.53 1.71
CA ARG A 160 6.40 -6.02 3.07
C ARG A 160 4.93 -5.78 3.38
N LEU A 161 4.51 -6.18 4.57
CA LEU A 161 3.12 -6.14 5.03
C LEU A 161 2.86 -4.90 5.89
N PHE A 162 1.87 -4.11 5.53
CA PHE A 162 1.50 -2.87 6.22
C PHE A 162 0.03 -2.91 6.61
N PRO A 163 -0.36 -3.20 7.86
CA PRO A 163 -1.76 -3.14 8.26
C PRO A 163 -2.37 -1.78 7.93
N GLY A 164 -3.40 -1.79 7.07
CA GLY A 164 -4.16 -0.60 6.69
C GLY A 164 -5.16 -0.24 7.78
N ILE A 165 -5.06 0.98 8.30
CA ILE A 165 -5.85 1.48 9.42
C ILE A 165 -6.70 2.66 8.95
N ALA A 166 -8.01 2.61 9.22
CA ALA A 166 -8.86 3.78 9.06
C ALA A 166 -8.66 4.75 10.22
N VAL A 167 -8.42 6.01 9.90
CA VAL A 167 -8.26 7.06 10.92
C VAL A 167 -9.61 7.39 11.61
N SER A 168 -9.54 7.87 12.85
CA SER A 168 -10.67 7.95 13.79
C SER A 168 -11.86 8.80 13.34
N ASN A 169 -11.64 9.83 12.54
CA ASN A 169 -12.64 10.78 12.05
C ASN A 169 -13.33 10.33 10.74
N LEU A 170 -13.04 9.11 10.26
CA LEU A 170 -13.78 8.49 9.17
C LEU A 170 -14.94 7.64 9.67
N SER A 171 -16.02 7.61 8.90
CA SER A 171 -17.14 6.68 9.08
C SER A 171 -16.80 5.28 8.56
N ALA A 172 -15.78 4.64 9.14
CA ALA A 172 -15.35 3.29 8.83
C ALA A 172 -15.46 2.40 10.07
N SER A 173 -15.92 1.16 9.89
CA SER A 173 -15.86 0.20 11.00
C SER A 173 -14.40 -0.18 11.27
N GLY A 174 -14.05 -0.40 12.53
CA GLY A 174 -12.67 -0.75 12.90
C GLY A 174 -11.75 0.44 13.15
N ASN A 175 -12.25 1.67 13.01
CA ASN A 175 -11.52 2.85 13.46
C ASN A 175 -11.35 2.82 15.00
N VAL A 176 -10.26 3.42 15.46
CA VAL A 176 -9.94 3.58 16.88
C VAL A 176 -9.47 5.02 17.10
N PRO A 177 -9.66 5.61 18.30
CA PRO A 177 -9.04 6.90 18.62
C PRO A 177 -7.52 6.85 18.42
N GLY A 178 -6.92 7.96 17.96
CA GLY A 178 -5.47 8.04 17.76
C GLY A 178 -4.68 7.74 19.04
N SER A 179 -5.17 8.23 20.18
CA SER A 179 -4.62 7.98 21.51
C SER A 179 -4.65 6.52 21.96
N GLU A 180 -5.53 5.68 21.38
CA GLU A 180 -5.64 4.26 21.69
C GLU A 180 -4.83 3.38 20.73
N LEU A 181 -4.41 3.90 19.58
CA LEU A 181 -3.75 3.14 18.51
C LEU A 181 -2.53 2.37 19.01
N GLU A 182 -1.71 2.98 19.88
CA GLU A 182 -0.53 2.34 20.44
C GLU A 182 -0.86 1.03 21.15
N GLY A 183 -1.98 0.97 21.89
CA GLY A 183 -2.41 -0.24 22.60
C GLY A 183 -2.78 -1.40 21.67
N TYR A 184 -3.16 -1.13 20.43
CA TYR A 184 -3.38 -2.16 19.41
C TYR A 184 -2.08 -2.56 18.73
N ILE A 185 -1.26 -1.59 18.33
CA ILE A 185 0.00 -1.84 17.62
C ILE A 185 1.04 -2.55 18.50
N ALA A 186 1.10 -2.22 19.80
CA ALA A 186 2.01 -2.86 20.75
C ALA A 186 1.75 -4.37 20.95
N LYS A 187 0.56 -4.87 20.55
CA LYS A 187 0.22 -6.30 20.61
C LYS A 187 0.72 -7.11 19.41
N ILE A 188 1.23 -6.45 18.37
CA ILE A 188 1.75 -7.13 17.19
C ILE A 188 3.04 -7.85 17.56
N ASN A 189 3.06 -9.17 17.39
CA ASN A 189 4.27 -9.96 17.57
C ASN A 189 5.08 -10.03 16.27
N LEU A 190 6.23 -9.34 16.22
CA LEU A 190 7.07 -9.29 15.02
C LEU A 190 7.69 -10.65 14.63
N THR A 191 7.73 -11.64 15.54
CA THR A 191 8.15 -13.00 15.16
C THR A 191 7.12 -13.71 14.29
N ASP A 192 5.84 -13.41 14.49
CA ASP A 192 4.73 -14.02 13.76
C ASP A 192 4.43 -13.29 12.44
N VAL A 193 5.04 -12.10 12.27
CA VAL A 193 4.84 -11.18 11.15
C VAL A 193 6.19 -10.72 10.61
N GLY A 194 7.05 -11.66 10.21
CA GLY A 194 8.45 -11.38 9.85
C GLY A 194 8.68 -10.44 8.66
N ASN A 195 7.66 -10.20 7.84
CA ASN A 195 7.68 -9.22 6.73
C ASN A 195 6.97 -7.89 7.10
N PHE A 196 6.73 -7.60 8.38
CA PHE A 196 6.11 -6.35 8.82
C PHE A 196 6.87 -5.12 8.32
N GLY A 197 6.18 -4.22 7.63
CA GLY A 197 6.74 -3.04 6.97
C GLY A 197 6.42 -1.71 7.65
N GLY A 198 5.37 -1.66 8.47
CA GLY A 198 4.83 -0.42 9.05
C GLY A 198 3.31 -0.41 9.02
N LEU A 199 2.70 0.78 8.91
CA LEU A 199 1.25 0.95 8.80
C LEU A 199 0.90 1.73 7.52
N MET A 200 -0.30 1.47 6.98
CA MET A 200 -0.95 2.33 5.99
C MET A 200 -2.12 3.05 6.66
N LEU A 201 -2.31 4.34 6.38
CA LEU A 201 -3.38 5.15 6.95
C LEU A 201 -4.35 5.59 5.85
N TRP A 202 -5.61 5.21 5.99
CA TRP A 202 -6.70 5.73 5.18
C TRP A 202 -7.40 6.85 5.96
N ASP A 203 -7.32 8.13 5.60
CA ASP A 203 -6.46 8.74 4.55
C ASP A 203 -5.57 9.86 5.09
N GLY A 204 -4.68 10.38 4.25
CA GLY A 204 -3.70 11.39 4.64
C GLY A 204 -4.29 12.73 5.08
N SER A 205 -5.42 13.16 4.53
CA SER A 205 -6.03 14.45 4.89
C SER A 205 -6.62 14.41 6.30
N PHE A 206 -7.29 13.31 6.60
CA PHE A 206 -7.88 13.04 7.90
C PHE A 206 -6.83 12.66 8.95
N ALA A 207 -5.73 12.01 8.53
CA ALA A 207 -4.62 11.65 9.42
C ALA A 207 -3.83 12.86 9.96
N LEU A 208 -3.91 14.02 9.28
CA LEU A 208 -3.24 15.26 9.67
C LEU A 208 -4.15 16.21 10.48
N ALA A 209 -5.42 15.85 10.69
CA ALA A 209 -6.30 16.59 11.57
C ALA A 209 -5.86 16.39 13.02
N ARG A 210 -5.74 17.50 13.77
CA ARG A 210 -5.37 17.49 15.19
C ARG A 210 -6.58 17.23 16.07
N ASP A 211 -6.39 16.43 17.11
CA ASP A 211 -7.36 16.20 18.19
C ASP A 211 -7.36 17.34 19.23
N GLU A 212 -8.10 17.15 20.33
CA GLU A 212 -8.22 18.12 21.43
C GLU A 212 -6.89 18.31 22.16
N GLU A 213 -6.04 17.29 22.15
CA GLU A 213 -4.69 17.27 22.70
C GLU A 213 -3.66 17.93 21.77
N GLY A 214 -4.07 18.30 20.55
CA GLY A 214 -3.23 18.97 19.56
C GLY A 214 -2.33 18.04 18.76
N GLU A 215 -2.56 16.72 18.82
CA GLU A 215 -1.80 15.70 18.10
C GLU A 215 -2.57 15.19 16.88
N ASP A 216 -1.88 14.82 15.81
CA ASP A 216 -2.50 14.23 14.63
C ASP A 216 -2.36 12.69 14.61
N PHE A 217 -3.27 12.01 13.89
CA PHE A 217 -3.28 10.55 13.84
C PHE A 217 -1.98 9.96 13.27
N LEU A 218 -1.35 10.67 12.32
CA LEU A 218 -0.05 10.29 11.77
C LEU A 218 1.05 10.29 12.85
N GLY A 219 1.02 11.26 13.76
CA GLY A 219 1.92 11.36 14.89
C GLY A 219 1.75 10.22 15.88
N TYR A 220 0.50 9.87 16.24
CA TYR A 220 0.21 8.67 17.02
C TYR A 220 0.73 7.40 16.35
N ALA A 221 0.45 7.21 15.06
CA ALA A 221 0.89 6.03 14.30
C ALA A 221 2.42 5.91 14.26
N LYS A 222 3.14 7.03 14.06
CA LYS A 222 4.60 7.05 14.09
C LYS A 222 5.16 6.67 15.46
N ARG A 223 4.61 7.21 16.55
CA ARG A 223 5.04 6.85 17.92
C ARG A 223 4.78 5.37 18.23
N ALA A 224 3.60 4.87 17.89
CA ALA A 224 3.24 3.47 18.07
C ALA A 224 4.25 2.52 17.38
N LEU A 225 4.67 2.86 16.15
CA LEU A 225 5.69 2.08 15.42
C LEU A 225 7.08 2.14 16.06
N VAL A 226 7.52 3.32 16.52
CA VAL A 226 8.82 3.47 17.20
C VAL A 226 8.85 2.67 18.51
N ASN A 227 7.77 2.73 19.28
CA ASN A 227 7.66 2.02 20.55
C ASN A 227 7.60 0.49 20.34
N LEU A 228 6.86 0.03 19.33
CA LEU A 228 6.80 -1.40 18.95
C LEU A 228 8.19 -1.97 18.70
N VAL A 229 9.01 -1.29 17.88
CA VAL A 229 10.36 -1.75 17.55
C VAL A 229 11.31 -1.66 18.75
N SER A 230 11.21 -0.57 19.53
CA SER A 230 12.07 -0.37 20.71
C SER A 230 11.81 -1.44 21.78
N GLY A 231 10.54 -1.67 22.13
CA GLY A 231 10.16 -2.71 23.09
C GLY A 231 10.51 -4.13 22.61
N TRP A 232 10.48 -4.37 21.29
CA TRP A 232 10.91 -5.65 20.73
C TRP A 232 12.43 -5.87 20.83
N SER A 233 13.23 -4.82 20.59
CA SER A 233 14.69 -4.89 20.77
C SER A 233 15.09 -5.17 22.22
N GLU A 234 14.38 -4.58 23.19
CA GLU A 234 14.60 -4.82 24.62
C GLU A 234 14.17 -6.23 25.04
N GLY A 235 13.09 -6.76 24.45
CA GLY A 235 12.60 -8.13 24.71
C GLY A 235 13.49 -9.25 24.15
N LEU A 236 14.40 -8.95 23.23
CA LEU A 236 15.31 -9.93 22.62
C LEU A 236 16.69 -10.02 23.28
N GLY A 237 17.09 -9.08 24.14
CA GLY A 237 18.38 -9.16 24.84
C GLY A 237 19.58 -9.38 23.90
N ILE A 238 19.69 -8.61 22.82
CA ILE A 238 20.85 -8.62 21.92
C ILE A 238 21.40 -7.20 21.78
N PHE A 239 22.70 -7.05 22.06
CA PHE A 239 23.53 -5.83 21.91
C PHE A 239 23.70 -5.42 20.45
#